data_AF-A0A4R9JBM6-F1
#
_entry.id   AF-A0A4R9JBM6-F1
#
_cell.length_a   1.000
_cell.length_b   1.000
_cell.length_c   1.000
_cell.angle_alpha   90.00
_cell.angle_beta   90.00
_cell.angle_gamma   90.00
#
_symmetry.space_group_name_H-M   'P 1'
#
loop_
_entity.id
_entity.type
_entity.pdbx_description
1 polymer ?
#
loop_
_entity_poly.entity_id
_entity_poly.type
_entity_poly.pdbx_seq_one_letter_code
_entity_poly.pdbx_strand_id
1 'polypeptide(L)'
;MKRVMINRLSALGFVAIFAILFTACQKDSKESVTSVTEKSKQESNVVVAFVKGDVVVIRESGQVKPNLGDVLTSKDTIVTGQNGSVEILVGEDGVLKLNKNTSLSVSQAFAANDGSRETEVNMQYGKLVTVLRKERKTESFSVVTPTSIAGVRGTIFLTNVENPSAKGGNVACGSGNCVVKYTVLDGAVAIRKSNSENEIVVDKQKTAEVGNETKISDKMIKPMDKQSLTEMKEMLAFENTKMLQFESLANELRTNNEELQKLNIGSSVEELEKAAKSREITKSKSDEVITTAKSIEDSKYIKKDVQKDSLKLAPKESFDKTK
;
A
#
# COMPACT_ATOMS: atom_id res chain seq x y z
N MET A 1 76.28 -48.35 4.17
CA MET A 1 77.16 -48.14 5.35
C MET A 1 77.20 -46.65 5.68
N LYS A 2 77.23 -46.35 6.98
CA LYS A 2 77.15 -45.04 7.65
C LYS A 2 78.29 -44.07 7.28
N ARG A 3 78.00 -42.76 7.35
CA ARG A 3 78.70 -41.66 8.09
C ARG A 3 78.29 -40.32 7.44
N VAL A 4 77.56 -39.39 8.04
CA VAL A 4 77.75 -38.61 9.30
C VAL A 4 78.92 -37.63 9.22
N MET A 5 78.55 -36.35 9.20
CA MET A 5 79.18 -35.16 9.83
C MET A 5 80.38 -34.44 9.17
N ILE A 6 80.14 -33.13 8.92
CA ILE A 6 80.75 -31.97 9.61
C ILE A 6 81.91 -31.16 8.96
N ASN A 7 81.63 -29.85 8.93
CA ASN A 7 82.47 -28.66 9.17
C ASN A 7 83.35 -28.01 8.09
N ARG A 8 83.13 -26.68 8.04
CA ARG A 8 84.12 -25.57 8.09
C ARG A 8 84.95 -25.38 6.81
N LEU A 9 85.40 -24.19 6.43
CA LEU A 9 85.54 -22.87 7.06
C LEU A 9 85.84 -21.88 5.90
N SER A 10 85.50 -20.60 6.06
CA SER A 10 86.23 -19.37 5.64
C SER A 10 87.02 -19.36 4.32
N ALA A 11 87.01 -18.33 3.47
CA ALA A 11 87.16 -16.91 3.75
C ALA A 11 87.18 -16.14 2.41
N LEU A 12 86.67 -14.90 2.45
CA LEU A 12 87.15 -13.66 1.81
C LEU A 12 87.56 -13.67 0.30
N GLY A 13 87.09 -12.76 -0.56
CA GLY A 13 86.49 -11.48 -0.22
C GLY A 13 86.13 -10.57 -1.40
N PHE A 14 85.52 -9.44 -0.99
CA PHE A 14 85.54 -8.10 -1.55
C PHE A 14 85.24 -7.90 -3.04
N VAL A 15 84.02 -7.42 -3.35
CA VAL A 15 83.81 -6.00 -3.72
C VAL A 15 82.48 -5.53 -3.11
N ALA A 16 82.58 -4.45 -2.34
CA ALA A 16 81.51 -3.75 -1.67
C ALA A 16 80.99 -2.57 -2.50
N ILE A 17 79.89 -1.99 -2.00
CA ILE A 17 79.44 -0.59 -2.11
C ILE A 17 78.18 -0.39 -2.97
N PHE A 18 77.02 -0.37 -2.30
CA PHE A 18 76.13 0.80 -2.15
C PHE A 18 75.01 0.36 -1.18
N ALA A 19 75.14 0.63 0.12
CA ALA A 19 74.76 1.86 0.81
C ALA A 19 73.35 1.74 1.46
N ILE A 20 73.38 1.77 2.80
CA ILE A 20 72.37 2.30 3.73
C ILE A 20 71.26 1.32 4.18
N LEU A 21 71.56 0.65 5.31
CA LEU A 21 70.61 0.36 6.39
C LEU A 21 70.06 1.68 6.95
N PHE A 22 68.76 1.72 7.32
CA PHE A 22 68.36 1.81 8.73
C PHE A 22 66.87 1.48 8.91
N THR A 23 66.66 0.33 9.58
CA THR A 23 65.68 0.06 10.65
C THR A 23 64.17 0.27 10.45
N ALA A 24 63.49 -0.89 10.57
CA ALA A 24 62.38 -1.16 11.49
C ALA A 24 61.00 -0.53 11.22
N CYS A 25 60.09 -1.34 10.66
CA CYS A 25 58.91 -1.83 11.39
C CYS A 25 58.22 -2.93 10.57
N GLN A 26 58.05 -4.13 11.16
CA GLN A 26 57.14 -5.14 10.61
C GLN A 26 55.70 -4.77 10.97
N LYS A 27 54.80 -4.74 9.98
CA LYS A 27 53.45 -5.31 10.11
C LYS A 27 52.82 -5.51 8.73
N ASP A 28 52.59 -6.77 8.37
CA ASP A 28 51.86 -7.21 7.19
C ASP A 28 50.38 -6.83 7.26
N SER A 29 49.86 -6.20 6.20
CA SER A 29 48.55 -6.47 5.61
C SER A 29 48.41 -5.67 4.31
N LYS A 30 48.39 -6.38 3.17
CA LYS A 30 48.06 -5.84 1.85
C LYS A 30 46.59 -5.41 1.82
N GLU A 31 46.33 -4.13 1.62
CA GLU A 31 45.03 -3.63 1.21
C GLU A 31 45.01 -3.55 -0.33
N SER A 32 44.33 -4.51 -0.96
CA SER A 32 44.01 -4.45 -2.38
C SER A 32 42.84 -3.48 -2.56
N VAL A 33 43.12 -2.33 -3.18
CA VAL A 33 42.10 -1.45 -3.75
C VAL A 33 41.42 -2.21 -4.89
N THR A 34 40.34 -2.91 -4.57
CA THR A 34 39.37 -3.39 -5.54
C THR A 34 38.20 -2.44 -5.46
N SER A 35 38.03 -1.63 -6.51
CA SER A 35 36.83 -0.85 -6.76
C SER A 35 35.64 -1.80 -6.87
N VAL A 36 34.92 -1.97 -5.77
CA VAL A 36 33.62 -2.63 -5.77
C VAL A 36 32.61 -1.61 -6.28
N THR A 37 32.32 -1.70 -7.57
CA THR A 37 31.04 -1.23 -8.10
C THR A 37 29.96 -2.12 -7.49
N GLU A 38 29.46 -1.73 -6.32
CA GLU A 38 28.27 -2.34 -5.74
C GLU A 38 27.07 -2.00 -6.61
N LYS A 39 26.77 -2.89 -7.58
CA LYS A 39 25.39 -3.07 -8.00
C LYS A 39 24.64 -3.62 -6.79
N SER A 40 24.02 -2.73 -6.02
CA SER A 40 23.00 -3.07 -5.02
C SER A 40 21.97 -3.98 -5.69
N LYS A 41 21.98 -5.26 -5.31
CA LYS A 41 20.94 -6.22 -5.60
C LYS A 41 19.71 -5.72 -4.83
N GLN A 42 18.81 -5.03 -5.52
CA GLN A 42 17.58 -4.48 -4.96
C GLN A 42 16.77 -5.62 -4.32
N GLU A 43 16.90 -5.77 -3.00
CA GLU A 43 16.02 -6.61 -2.19
C GLU A 43 14.60 -6.06 -2.37
N SER A 44 13.73 -6.84 -3.01
CA SER A 44 12.31 -6.50 -3.09
C SER A 44 11.73 -6.63 -1.69
N ASN A 45 11.68 -5.52 -0.96
CA ASN A 45 11.15 -5.51 0.39
C ASN A 45 9.63 -5.58 0.36
N VAL A 46 9.05 -6.48 1.16
CA VAL A 46 7.63 -6.45 1.48
C VAL A 46 7.48 -5.65 2.78
N VAL A 47 6.75 -4.54 2.72
CA VAL A 47 6.76 -3.52 3.78
C VAL A 47 5.34 -3.15 4.17
N VAL A 48 5.10 -3.00 5.47
CA VAL A 48 3.83 -2.48 5.99
C VAL A 48 3.70 -1.00 5.64
N ALA A 49 2.72 -0.67 4.81
CA ALA A 49 2.47 0.69 4.32
C ALA A 49 1.34 1.40 5.06
N PHE A 50 0.42 0.67 5.68
CA PHE A 50 -0.63 1.26 6.51
C PHE A 50 -1.19 0.23 7.50
N VAL A 51 -1.57 0.67 8.69
CA VAL A 51 -2.17 -0.18 9.73
C VAL A 51 -3.36 0.53 10.37
N LYS A 52 -4.49 -0.16 10.46
CA LYS A 52 -5.72 0.33 11.12
C LYS A 52 -6.30 -0.75 12.01
N GLY A 53 -6.72 -0.35 13.21
CA GLY A 53 -7.36 -1.24 14.18
C GLY A 53 -6.48 -2.38 14.67
N ASP A 54 -7.08 -3.55 14.86
CA ASP A 54 -6.43 -4.72 15.46
C ASP A 54 -5.65 -5.49 14.40
N VAL A 55 -4.32 -5.37 14.43
CA VAL A 55 -3.41 -6.10 13.52
C VAL A 55 -2.25 -6.63 14.34
N VAL A 56 -1.87 -7.89 14.09
CA VAL A 56 -0.71 -8.54 14.67
C VAL A 56 0.12 -9.20 13.58
N VAL A 57 1.44 -9.21 13.76
CA VAL A 57 2.39 -10.00 12.98
C VAL A 57 2.91 -11.10 13.90
N ILE A 58 2.72 -12.34 13.48
CA ILE A 58 3.25 -13.53 14.13
C ILE A 58 4.62 -13.81 13.52
N ARG A 59 5.65 -13.78 14.37
CA ARG A 59 7.05 -14.06 14.04
C ARG A 59 7.56 -15.22 14.89
N GLU A 60 8.74 -15.74 14.57
CA GLU A 60 9.43 -16.74 15.41
C GLU A 60 9.63 -16.25 16.85
N SER A 61 9.86 -14.94 17.05
CA SER A 61 10.04 -14.32 18.36
C SER A 61 8.73 -14.09 19.13
N GLY A 62 7.57 -14.35 18.51
CA GLY A 62 6.25 -14.14 19.09
C GLY A 62 5.37 -13.19 18.29
N GLN A 63 4.28 -12.75 18.91
CA GLN A 63 3.31 -11.83 18.29
C GLN A 63 3.70 -10.39 18.58
N VAL A 64 3.74 -9.56 17.54
CA VAL A 64 4.05 -8.13 17.64
C VAL A 64 3.00 -7.30 16.90
N LYS A 65 2.77 -6.07 17.37
CA LYS A 65 1.95 -5.11 16.63
C LYS A 65 2.81 -4.48 15.52
N PRO A 66 2.37 -4.49 14.24
CA PRO A 66 3.13 -3.88 13.17
C PRO A 66 3.11 -2.36 13.25
N ASN A 67 4.22 -1.75 12.83
CA ASN A 67 4.36 -0.32 12.59
C ASN A 67 4.50 -0.02 11.10
N LEU A 68 4.24 1.23 10.73
CA LEU A 68 4.53 1.75 9.40
C LEU A 68 6.02 1.56 9.07
N GLY A 69 6.32 0.98 7.91
CA GLY A 69 7.69 0.73 7.47
C GLY A 69 8.29 -0.59 7.94
N ASP A 70 7.56 -1.38 8.74
CA ASP A 70 8.05 -2.71 9.15
C ASP A 70 8.24 -3.60 7.93
N VAL A 71 9.44 -4.19 7.83
CA VAL A 71 9.77 -5.19 6.81
C VAL A 71 9.20 -6.54 7.25
N LEU A 72 8.53 -7.21 6.31
CA LEU A 72 7.94 -8.53 6.49
C LEU A 72 8.85 -9.57 5.84
N THR A 73 9.11 -10.65 6.57
CA THR A 73 9.95 -11.76 6.09
C THR A 73 9.12 -12.96 5.64
N SER A 74 9.76 -13.94 5.00
CA SER A 74 9.09 -15.17 4.53
C SER A 74 8.48 -16.03 5.65
N LYS A 75 8.78 -15.71 6.91
CA LYS A 75 8.28 -16.41 8.10
C LYS A 75 7.19 -15.63 8.83
N ASP A 76 6.90 -14.41 8.39
CA ASP A 76 5.93 -13.54 9.06
C ASP A 76 4.51 -13.88 8.59
N THR A 77 3.58 -13.98 9.55
CA THR A 77 2.14 -14.10 9.27
C THR A 77 1.40 -12.91 9.85
N ILE A 78 0.64 -12.23 9.02
CA ILE A 78 -0.13 -11.05 9.39
C ILE A 78 -1.57 -11.48 9.63
N VAL A 79 -2.11 -11.10 10.78
CA VAL A 79 -3.49 -11.40 11.17
C VAL A 79 -4.20 -10.11 11.56
N THR A 80 -5.36 -9.87 10.96
CA THR A 80 -6.22 -8.71 11.26
C THR A 80 -7.46 -9.16 12.03
N GLY A 81 -7.84 -8.46 13.10
CA GLY A 81 -9.08 -8.69 13.84
C GLY A 81 -10.33 -8.08 13.18
N GLN A 82 -11.42 -7.97 13.93
CA GLN A 82 -12.73 -7.52 13.42
C GLN A 82 -12.77 -6.07 12.93
N ASN A 83 -11.90 -5.22 13.47
CA ASN A 83 -11.73 -3.82 13.05
C ASN A 83 -10.37 -3.57 12.39
N GLY A 84 -9.63 -4.65 12.09
CA GLY A 84 -8.28 -4.60 11.56
C GLY A 84 -8.24 -4.43 10.04
N SER A 85 -7.29 -3.66 9.53
CA SER A 85 -6.92 -3.63 8.12
C SER A 85 -5.46 -3.22 7.98
N VAL A 86 -4.78 -3.75 6.97
CA VAL A 86 -3.38 -3.46 6.70
C VAL A 86 -3.15 -3.38 5.20
N GLU A 87 -2.36 -2.39 4.79
CA GLU A 87 -1.87 -2.26 3.42
C GLU A 87 -0.37 -2.58 3.42
N ILE A 88 0.04 -3.38 2.45
CA ILE A 88 1.40 -3.88 2.33
C ILE A 88 1.90 -3.52 0.93
N LEU A 89 3.09 -2.93 0.89
CA LEU A 89 3.83 -2.68 -0.33
C LEU A 89 4.65 -3.93 -0.67
N VAL A 90 4.54 -4.42 -1.90
CA VAL A 90 5.33 -5.55 -2.42
C VAL A 90 6.32 -5.01 -3.43
N GLY A 91 7.54 -4.72 -2.98
CA GLY A 91 8.57 -4.10 -3.81
C GLY A 91 8.08 -2.80 -4.43
N GLU A 92 8.29 -2.64 -5.73
CA GLU A 92 7.71 -1.55 -6.52
C GLU A 92 6.46 -2.01 -7.30
N ASP A 93 6.06 -3.27 -7.13
CA ASP A 93 5.29 -4.01 -8.12
C ASP A 93 3.79 -3.98 -7.83
N GLY A 94 3.44 -3.82 -6.56
CA GLY A 94 2.05 -3.70 -6.19
C GLY A 94 1.77 -3.48 -4.71
N VAL A 95 0.47 -3.45 -4.42
CA VAL A 95 -0.08 -3.26 -3.09
C VAL A 95 -1.02 -4.41 -2.77
N LEU A 96 -0.88 -4.95 -1.57
CA LEU A 96 -1.80 -5.93 -0.98
C LEU A 96 -2.60 -5.26 0.13
N LYS A 97 -3.91 -5.43 0.09
CA LYS A 97 -4.83 -4.83 1.06
C LYS A 97 -5.63 -5.92 1.76
N LEU A 98 -5.36 -6.11 3.04
CA LEU A 98 -6.04 -7.08 3.87
C LEU A 98 -7.17 -6.38 4.61
N ASN A 99 -8.38 -6.93 4.52
CA ASN A 99 -9.52 -6.48 5.30
C ASN A 99 -9.54 -7.16 6.68
N LYS A 100 -10.54 -6.84 7.51
CA LYS A 100 -10.81 -7.51 8.78
C LYS A 100 -10.84 -9.02 8.65
N ASN A 101 -10.51 -9.71 9.74
CA ASN A 101 -10.58 -11.17 9.84
C ASN A 101 -9.82 -11.87 8.70
N THR A 102 -8.58 -11.45 8.44
CA THR A 102 -7.72 -11.98 7.38
C THR A 102 -6.43 -12.50 7.98
N SER A 103 -5.96 -13.64 7.45
CA SER A 103 -4.66 -14.21 7.75
C SER A 103 -3.87 -14.42 6.46
N LEU A 104 -2.70 -13.79 6.39
CA LEU A 104 -1.81 -13.82 5.23
C LEU A 104 -0.36 -14.03 5.69
N SER A 105 0.32 -15.03 5.19
CA SER A 105 1.78 -15.10 5.24
C SER A 105 2.37 -14.76 3.88
N VAL A 106 3.52 -14.11 3.91
CA VAL A 106 4.26 -13.77 2.70
C VAL A 106 5.38 -14.78 2.56
N SER A 107 5.49 -15.42 1.42
CA SER A 107 6.56 -16.35 1.07
C SER A 107 7.31 -15.74 -0.12
N GLN A 108 8.44 -15.09 0.14
CA GLN A 108 9.29 -14.61 -0.94
C GLN A 108 10.26 -15.71 -1.39
N ALA A 109 10.18 -16.10 -2.66
CA ALA A 109 11.20 -16.90 -3.31
C ALA A 109 12.09 -15.95 -4.12
N PHE A 110 13.29 -15.65 -3.60
CA PHE A 110 14.29 -14.92 -4.36
C PHE A 110 14.87 -15.80 -5.45
N ALA A 111 14.65 -15.39 -6.70
CA ALA A 111 15.42 -15.68 -7.89
C ALA A 111 15.74 -17.14 -8.19
N ALA A 112 15.07 -17.67 -9.23
CA ALA A 112 15.77 -18.56 -10.13
C ALA A 112 17.03 -17.84 -10.67
N ASN A 113 18.08 -18.61 -11.01
CA ASN A 113 19.40 -18.09 -11.41
C ASN A 113 19.39 -17.13 -12.63
N ASP A 114 18.22 -16.88 -13.24
CA ASP A 114 17.99 -16.00 -14.39
C ASP A 114 17.58 -14.56 -14.02
N GLY A 115 17.43 -14.25 -12.73
CA GLY A 115 17.02 -12.91 -12.27
C GLY A 115 15.50 -12.67 -12.28
N SER A 116 14.70 -13.71 -12.49
CA SER A 116 13.26 -13.65 -12.24
C SER A 116 12.96 -13.47 -10.75
N ARG A 117 11.78 -12.91 -10.41
CA ARG A 117 11.32 -12.81 -9.01
C ARG A 117 9.99 -13.52 -8.86
N GLU A 118 9.86 -14.33 -7.82
CA GLU A 118 8.61 -15.02 -7.50
C GLU A 118 8.14 -14.59 -6.11
N THR A 119 6.98 -13.94 -6.07
CA THR A 119 6.32 -13.59 -4.82
C THR A 119 5.10 -14.47 -4.64
N GLU A 120 5.11 -15.28 -3.60
CA GLU A 120 3.95 -16.06 -3.19
C GLU A 120 3.38 -15.46 -1.91
N VAL A 121 2.05 -15.38 -1.82
CA VAL A 121 1.37 -15.09 -0.56
C VAL A 121 0.40 -16.20 -0.25
N ASN A 122 0.38 -16.63 1.01
CA ASN A 122 -0.42 -17.73 1.49
C ASN A 122 -1.54 -17.18 2.37
N MET A 123 -2.78 -17.32 1.92
CA MET A 123 -3.96 -16.78 2.58
C MET A 123 -4.82 -17.89 3.16
N GLN A 124 -5.05 -17.88 4.47
CA GLN A 124 -5.79 -18.96 5.15
C GLN A 124 -7.29 -18.68 5.23
N TYR A 125 -7.68 -17.42 5.41
CA TYR A 125 -9.07 -16.95 5.49
C TYR A 125 -9.10 -15.42 5.32
N GLY A 126 -10.28 -14.88 5.03
CA GLY A 126 -10.55 -13.43 5.01
C GLY A 126 -10.62 -12.85 3.60
N LYS A 127 -10.26 -11.57 3.46
CA LYS A 127 -10.34 -10.84 2.19
C LYS A 127 -9.05 -10.10 1.88
N LEU A 128 -8.55 -10.31 0.65
CA LEU A 128 -7.34 -9.70 0.13
C LEU A 128 -7.63 -9.05 -1.22
N VAL A 129 -7.45 -7.73 -1.33
CA VAL A 129 -7.35 -7.07 -2.63
C VAL A 129 -5.87 -6.98 -3.01
N THR A 130 -5.57 -7.44 -4.22
CA THR A 130 -4.23 -7.39 -4.80
C THR A 130 -4.26 -6.44 -5.99
N VAL A 131 -3.34 -5.48 -6.01
CA VAL A 131 -3.21 -4.48 -7.07
C VAL A 131 -1.77 -4.53 -7.59
N LEU A 132 -1.54 -5.17 -8.73
CA LEU A 132 -0.20 -5.28 -9.33
C LEU A 132 -0.10 -4.49 -10.65
N ARG A 133 1.11 -4.02 -10.96
CA ARG A 133 1.46 -3.45 -12.26
C ARG A 133 1.39 -4.50 -13.38
N LYS A 134 1.06 -4.06 -14.60
CA LYS A 134 0.89 -4.94 -15.77
C LYS A 134 2.17 -5.38 -16.49
N GLU A 135 3.32 -4.74 -16.22
CA GLU A 135 4.39 -4.59 -17.22
C GLU A 135 5.71 -5.37 -16.95
N ARG A 136 5.86 -6.16 -15.88
CA ARG A 136 7.14 -6.84 -15.61
C ARG A 136 7.10 -8.31 -16.05
N LYS A 137 7.76 -8.61 -17.19
CA LYS A 137 7.82 -9.98 -17.78
C LYS A 137 8.57 -11.00 -16.92
N THR A 138 9.42 -10.54 -16.01
CA THR A 138 10.35 -11.35 -15.20
C THR A 138 9.86 -11.61 -13.79
N GLU A 139 8.63 -11.24 -13.45
CA GLU A 139 8.10 -11.37 -12.10
C GLU A 139 6.81 -12.21 -12.11
N SER A 140 6.74 -13.23 -11.26
CA SER A 140 5.55 -14.02 -11.00
C SER A 140 5.00 -13.66 -9.63
N PHE A 141 3.68 -13.55 -9.55
CA PHE A 141 2.96 -13.41 -8.30
C PHE A 141 1.93 -14.53 -8.18
N SER A 142 1.83 -15.13 -7.01
CA SER A 142 0.83 -16.16 -6.72
C SER A 142 0.14 -15.92 -5.39
N VAL A 143 -1.18 -16.17 -5.36
CA VAL A 143 -1.95 -16.29 -4.11
C VAL A 143 -2.29 -17.75 -3.91
N VAL A 144 -1.73 -18.35 -2.87
CA VAL A 144 -2.02 -19.71 -2.44
C VAL A 144 -3.12 -19.65 -1.39
N THR A 145 -4.15 -20.45 -1.60
CA THR A 145 -5.29 -20.59 -0.69
C THR A 145 -5.50 -22.08 -0.38
N PRO A 146 -6.35 -22.43 0.60
CA PRO A 146 -6.59 -23.82 0.97
C PRO A 146 -7.15 -24.69 -0.17
N THR A 147 -7.82 -24.10 -1.17
CA THR A 147 -8.47 -24.86 -2.26
C THR A 147 -7.79 -24.69 -3.62
N SER A 148 -6.96 -23.67 -3.80
CA SER A 148 -6.44 -23.28 -5.12
C SER A 148 -5.22 -22.37 -5.04
N ILE A 149 -4.48 -22.33 -6.15
CA ILE A 149 -3.36 -21.41 -6.39
C ILE A 149 -3.78 -20.49 -7.54
N ALA A 150 -3.75 -19.19 -7.30
CA ALA A 150 -4.01 -18.16 -8.29
C ALA A 150 -2.68 -17.54 -8.78
N GLY A 151 -2.29 -17.87 -10.00
CA GLY A 151 -1.20 -17.22 -10.73
C GLY A 151 -1.67 -15.89 -11.32
N VAL A 152 -0.86 -14.86 -11.12
CA VAL A 152 -1.26 -13.49 -11.41
C VAL A 152 -0.24 -12.84 -12.34
N ARG A 153 -0.75 -12.20 -13.39
CA ARG A 153 0.03 -11.36 -14.29
C ARG A 153 -0.69 -10.05 -14.56
N GLY A 154 -0.35 -9.01 -13.78
CA GLY A 154 -0.87 -7.66 -14.02
C GLY A 154 -2.37 -7.51 -13.79
N THR A 155 -2.84 -7.78 -12.58
CA THR A 155 -4.27 -7.73 -12.26
C THR A 155 -4.60 -6.97 -11.00
N ILE A 156 -5.82 -6.42 -11.01
CA ILE A 156 -6.53 -5.94 -9.84
C ILE A 156 -7.63 -6.93 -9.56
N PHE A 157 -7.54 -7.61 -8.42
CA PHE A 157 -8.50 -8.65 -8.07
C PHE A 157 -8.65 -8.79 -6.56
N LEU A 158 -9.80 -9.33 -6.17
CA LEU A 158 -10.15 -9.69 -4.81
C LEU A 158 -10.12 -11.22 -4.67
N THR A 159 -9.39 -11.69 -3.66
CA THR A 159 -9.47 -13.06 -3.15
C THR A 159 -10.26 -13.05 -1.86
N ASN A 160 -11.34 -13.81 -1.80
CA ASN A 160 -12.14 -14.01 -0.59
C ASN A 160 -12.11 -15.48 -0.22
N VAL A 161 -11.55 -15.80 0.94
CA VAL A 161 -11.45 -17.16 1.47
C VAL A 161 -12.40 -17.29 2.65
N GLU A 162 -13.48 -18.05 2.45
CA GLU A 162 -14.51 -18.24 3.45
C GLU A 162 -14.62 -19.71 3.84
N ASN A 163 -14.87 -19.94 5.13
CA ASN A 163 -15.31 -21.22 5.66
C ASN A 163 -16.84 -21.14 5.87
N PRO A 164 -17.66 -21.76 5.01
CA PRO A 164 -19.12 -21.69 5.13
C PRO A 164 -19.66 -22.25 6.45
N SER A 165 -18.88 -23.09 7.14
CA SER A 165 -19.27 -23.68 8.43
C SER A 165 -18.89 -22.79 9.62
N ALA A 166 -18.12 -21.72 9.42
CA ALA A 166 -17.65 -20.85 10.48
C ALA A 166 -18.73 -19.85 10.91
N LYS A 167 -19.30 -20.04 12.11
CA LYS A 167 -20.11 -19.02 12.79
C LYS A 167 -19.21 -17.94 13.39
N GLY A 168 -18.60 -17.09 12.56
CA GLY A 168 -17.83 -15.94 13.05
C GLY A 168 -16.56 -15.52 12.30
N GLY A 169 -16.39 -15.86 11.02
CA GLY A 169 -15.41 -15.22 10.11
C GLY A 169 -13.91 -15.41 10.39
N ASN A 170 -13.52 -15.94 11.55
CA ASN A 170 -12.12 -16.06 12.01
C ASN A 170 -11.64 -17.52 12.12
N VAL A 171 -12.26 -18.44 11.39
CA VAL A 171 -11.91 -19.86 11.48
C VAL A 171 -11.07 -20.23 10.27
N ALA A 172 -9.81 -20.59 10.53
CA ALA A 172 -8.94 -21.12 9.50
C ALA A 172 -9.58 -22.32 8.81
N CYS A 173 -9.39 -22.40 7.51
CA CYS A 173 -9.81 -23.52 6.70
C CYS A 173 -9.09 -24.80 7.13
N GLY A 174 -9.83 -25.74 7.73
CA GLY A 174 -9.37 -27.11 7.82
C GLY A 174 -9.40 -27.80 6.44
N SER A 175 -8.90 -29.04 6.39
CA SER A 175 -8.88 -29.86 5.19
C SER A 175 -10.28 -30.19 4.66
N GLY A 176 -10.85 -29.32 3.83
CA GLY A 176 -11.96 -29.69 2.94
C GLY A 176 -13.29 -28.95 3.13
N ASN A 177 -13.31 -27.74 3.69
CA ASN A 177 -14.56 -26.99 3.89
C ASN A 177 -14.41 -25.49 3.65
N CYS A 178 -13.51 -25.10 2.75
CA CYS A 178 -13.43 -23.71 2.31
C CYS A 178 -13.89 -23.51 0.88
N VAL A 179 -14.33 -22.29 0.64
CA VAL A 179 -14.77 -21.77 -0.65
C VAL A 179 -13.99 -20.49 -0.89
N VAL A 180 -13.35 -20.41 -2.04
CA VAL A 180 -12.52 -19.27 -2.43
C VAL A 180 -13.16 -18.59 -3.62
N LYS A 181 -13.59 -17.34 -3.44
CA LYS A 181 -14.12 -16.50 -4.52
C LYS A 181 -13.03 -15.55 -5.01
N TYR A 182 -12.68 -15.66 -6.29
CA TYR A 182 -11.84 -14.72 -6.99
C TYR A 182 -12.71 -13.77 -7.79
N THR A 183 -12.52 -12.46 -7.63
CA THR A 183 -13.20 -11.42 -8.40
C THR A 183 -12.17 -10.57 -9.10
N VAL A 184 -12.14 -10.59 -10.44
CA VAL A 184 -11.14 -9.88 -11.24
C VAL A 184 -11.76 -8.59 -11.75
N LEU A 185 -11.24 -7.45 -11.31
CA LEU A 185 -11.65 -6.15 -11.82
C LEU A 185 -10.99 -5.88 -13.18
N ASP A 186 -9.68 -6.07 -13.24
CA ASP A 186 -8.87 -5.79 -14.41
C ASP A 186 -7.70 -6.78 -14.54
N GLY A 187 -7.26 -7.06 -15.77
CA GLY A 187 -6.28 -8.10 -16.08
C GLY A 187 -6.91 -9.50 -16.16
N ALA A 188 -6.14 -10.52 -15.81
CA ALA A 188 -6.59 -11.91 -15.76
C ALA A 188 -5.89 -12.67 -14.63
N VAL A 189 -6.56 -13.67 -14.08
CA VAL A 189 -6.05 -14.56 -13.02
C VAL A 189 -6.16 -16.01 -13.47
N ALA A 190 -5.04 -16.71 -13.46
CA ALA A 190 -4.89 -18.13 -13.73
C ALA A 190 -5.15 -18.92 -12.43
N ILE A 191 -6.17 -19.77 -12.38
CA ILE A 191 -6.52 -20.52 -11.16
C ILE A 191 -6.40 -22.02 -11.40
N ARG A 192 -5.58 -22.68 -10.57
CA ARG A 192 -5.44 -24.15 -10.54
C ARG A 192 -5.68 -24.69 -9.14
N LYS A 193 -5.99 -25.99 -9.02
CA LYS A 193 -5.94 -26.66 -7.70
C LYS A 193 -4.54 -27.16 -7.42
N SER A 194 -4.17 -27.28 -6.15
CA SER A 194 -2.88 -27.84 -5.75
C SER A 194 -2.69 -29.31 -6.16
N ASN A 195 -3.77 -30.03 -6.48
CA ASN A 195 -3.77 -31.44 -6.87
C ASN A 195 -4.21 -31.67 -8.33
N SER A 196 -4.24 -30.63 -9.17
CA SER A 196 -4.67 -30.75 -10.56
C SER A 196 -3.81 -29.89 -11.48
N GLU A 197 -3.44 -30.45 -12.63
CA GLU A 197 -2.77 -29.72 -13.73
C GLU A 197 -3.74 -28.84 -14.53
N ASN A 198 -5.06 -28.98 -14.29
CA ASN A 198 -6.05 -28.17 -14.99
C ASN A 198 -6.10 -26.76 -14.37
N GLU A 199 -6.15 -25.77 -15.25
CA GLU A 199 -6.26 -24.35 -14.92
C GLU A 199 -7.48 -23.74 -15.61
N ILE A 200 -8.10 -22.76 -14.97
CA ILE A 200 -9.04 -21.83 -15.61
C ILE A 200 -8.48 -20.41 -15.58
N VAL A 201 -8.82 -19.60 -16.58
CA VAL A 201 -8.43 -18.19 -16.63
C VAL A 201 -9.65 -17.32 -16.41
N VAL A 202 -9.62 -16.51 -15.35
CA VAL A 202 -10.67 -15.55 -15.01
C VAL A 202 -10.26 -14.18 -15.53
N ASP A 203 -10.91 -13.74 -16.60
CA ASP A 203 -10.67 -12.41 -17.18
C ASP A 203 -11.30 -11.28 -16.36
N LYS A 204 -10.97 -10.04 -16.74
CA LYS A 204 -11.60 -8.81 -16.25
C LYS A 204 -13.13 -8.90 -16.16
N GLN A 205 -13.66 -8.30 -15.10
CA GLN A 205 -15.10 -8.23 -14.77
C GLN A 205 -15.78 -9.60 -14.65
N LYS A 206 -15.02 -10.64 -14.32
CA LYS A 206 -15.53 -11.98 -14.03
C LYS A 206 -15.17 -12.40 -12.61
N THR A 207 -15.88 -13.41 -12.15
CA THR A 207 -15.66 -14.08 -10.86
C THR A 207 -15.54 -15.58 -11.07
N ALA A 208 -14.74 -16.25 -10.26
CA ALA A 208 -14.77 -17.71 -10.13
C ALA A 208 -14.82 -18.10 -8.66
N GLU A 209 -15.56 -19.16 -8.36
CA GLU A 209 -15.68 -19.73 -7.03
C GLU A 209 -15.11 -21.15 -7.04
N VAL A 210 -14.17 -21.42 -6.14
CA VAL A 210 -13.43 -22.68 -6.05
C VAL A 210 -13.49 -23.21 -4.62
N GLY A 211 -14.23 -24.30 -4.44
CA GLY A 211 -14.35 -25.09 -3.23
C GLY A 211 -13.53 -26.38 -3.27
N ASN A 212 -14.11 -27.46 -2.74
CA ASN A 212 -13.42 -28.74 -2.52
C ASN A 212 -13.59 -29.73 -3.67
N GLU A 213 -14.28 -29.35 -4.74
CA GLU A 213 -14.42 -30.17 -5.93
C GLU A 213 -13.07 -30.59 -6.52
N THR A 214 -13.01 -31.80 -7.08
CA THR A 214 -11.77 -32.45 -7.53
C THR A 214 -11.20 -31.88 -8.82
N LYS A 215 -12.01 -31.14 -9.60
CA LYS A 215 -11.62 -30.56 -10.89
C LYS A 215 -12.19 -29.15 -11.01
N ILE A 216 -11.44 -28.28 -11.69
CA ILE A 216 -11.89 -26.94 -12.07
C ILE A 216 -12.39 -26.99 -13.52
N SER A 217 -13.38 -26.14 -13.85
CA SER A 217 -13.86 -25.95 -15.22
C SER A 217 -14.37 -24.53 -15.44
N ASP A 218 -14.39 -24.08 -16.69
CA ASP A 218 -14.85 -22.74 -17.08
C ASP A 218 -16.30 -22.43 -16.65
N LYS A 219 -17.11 -23.46 -16.36
CA LYS A 219 -18.48 -23.29 -15.83
C LYS A 219 -18.54 -22.61 -14.47
N MET A 220 -17.42 -22.55 -13.75
CA MET A 220 -17.29 -21.84 -12.48
C MET A 220 -17.15 -20.33 -12.68
N ILE A 221 -16.83 -19.90 -13.90
CA ILE A 221 -16.63 -18.49 -14.24
C ILE A 221 -17.99 -17.84 -14.51
N LYS A 222 -18.27 -16.76 -13.81
CA LYS A 222 -19.49 -15.96 -13.93
C LYS A 222 -19.15 -14.49 -14.14
N PRO A 223 -20.05 -13.70 -14.75
CA PRO A 223 -19.92 -12.25 -14.72
C PRO A 223 -19.87 -11.73 -13.29
N MET A 224 -19.08 -10.69 -13.05
CA MET A 224 -19.00 -10.06 -11.73
C MET A 224 -20.34 -9.46 -11.31
N ASP A 225 -20.78 -9.81 -10.11
CA ASP A 225 -22.01 -9.28 -9.52
C ASP A 225 -21.81 -7.91 -8.85
N LYS A 226 -22.92 -7.21 -8.57
CA LYS A 226 -22.90 -5.88 -7.96
C LYS A 226 -22.29 -5.87 -6.55
N GLN A 227 -22.47 -6.95 -5.79
CA GLN A 227 -21.93 -7.04 -4.43
C GLN A 227 -20.41 -7.11 -4.47
N SER A 228 -19.85 -7.99 -5.31
CA SER A 228 -18.42 -8.09 -5.59
C SER A 228 -17.82 -6.76 -6.04
N LEU A 229 -18.54 -6.00 -6.89
CA LEU A 229 -18.10 -4.68 -7.31
C LEU A 229 -18.07 -3.67 -6.14
N THR A 230 -19.10 -3.65 -5.30
CA THR A 230 -19.14 -2.78 -4.10
C THR A 230 -18.02 -3.14 -3.13
N GLU A 231 -17.81 -4.42 -2.85
CA GLU A 231 -16.73 -4.89 -1.96
C GLU A 231 -15.35 -4.46 -2.49
N MET A 232 -15.11 -4.58 -3.80
CA MET A 232 -13.86 -4.09 -4.40
C MET A 232 -13.73 -2.57 -4.29
N LYS A 233 -14.79 -1.79 -4.53
CA LYS A 233 -14.75 -0.33 -4.39
C LYS A 233 -14.34 0.10 -2.99
N GLU A 234 -14.95 -0.50 -1.97
CA GLU A 234 -14.64 -0.21 -0.57
C GLU A 234 -13.19 -0.56 -0.25
N MET A 235 -12.70 -1.72 -0.70
CA MET A 235 -11.33 -2.15 -0.43
C MET A 235 -10.28 -1.41 -1.25
N LEU A 236 -10.61 -0.88 -2.43
CA LEU A 236 -9.66 -0.17 -3.28
C LEU A 236 -9.43 1.28 -2.86
N ALA A 237 -10.20 1.82 -1.89
CA ALA A 237 -9.93 3.12 -1.29
C ALA A 237 -8.60 3.07 -0.51
N PHE A 238 -7.49 3.48 -1.15
CA PHE A 238 -6.18 3.54 -0.48
C PHE A 238 -6.19 4.58 0.62
N GLU A 239 -5.69 4.16 1.77
CA GLU A 239 -5.51 5.04 2.91
C GLU A 239 -4.29 5.94 2.63
N ASN A 240 -4.34 7.18 3.10
CA ASN A 240 -3.22 8.10 2.93
C ASN A 240 -2.13 7.73 3.93
N THR A 241 -0.94 7.44 3.42
CA THR A 241 0.22 7.03 4.22
C THR A 241 1.31 8.07 4.04
N LYS A 242 2.18 8.27 5.05
CA LYS A 242 3.33 9.19 4.91
C LYS A 242 4.48 8.58 4.10
N MET A 243 4.30 7.39 3.53
CA MET A 243 5.34 6.68 2.82
C MET A 243 5.30 7.08 1.34
N LEU A 244 6.29 7.87 0.92
CA LEU A 244 6.37 8.39 -0.46
C LEU A 244 6.33 7.30 -1.54
N GLN A 245 6.98 6.15 -1.30
CA GLN A 245 6.96 5.03 -2.24
C GLN A 245 5.55 4.47 -2.43
N PHE A 246 4.80 4.38 -1.34
CA PHE A 246 3.42 3.92 -1.37
C PHE A 246 2.51 4.92 -2.09
N GLU A 247 2.60 6.22 -1.74
CA GLU A 247 1.83 7.27 -2.42
C GLU A 247 2.11 7.30 -3.92
N SER A 248 3.38 7.25 -4.31
CA SER A 248 3.79 7.22 -5.70
C SER A 248 3.22 6.00 -6.43
N LEU A 249 3.34 4.81 -5.84
CA LEU A 249 2.83 3.58 -6.45
C LEU A 249 1.30 3.60 -6.54
N ALA A 250 0.61 3.99 -5.47
CA ALA A 250 -0.85 4.05 -5.44
C ALA A 250 -1.40 5.05 -6.47
N ASN A 251 -0.76 6.22 -6.61
CA ASN A 251 -1.12 7.22 -7.61
C ASN A 251 -0.88 6.73 -9.03
N GLU A 252 0.24 6.04 -9.26
CA GLU A 252 0.53 5.47 -10.57
C GLU A 252 -0.47 4.36 -10.93
N LEU A 253 -0.76 3.45 -10.00
CA LEU A 253 -1.76 2.39 -10.20
C LEU A 253 -3.13 2.98 -10.55
N ARG A 254 -3.56 4.04 -9.87
CA ARG A 254 -4.80 4.76 -10.20
C ARG A 254 -4.76 5.43 -11.57
N THR A 255 -3.65 6.07 -11.92
CA THR A 255 -3.52 6.84 -13.17
C THR A 255 -3.46 5.92 -14.38
N ASN A 256 -2.79 4.77 -14.26
CA ASN A 256 -2.56 3.87 -15.39
C ASN A 256 -3.64 2.79 -15.56
N ASN A 257 -4.70 2.83 -14.73
CA ASN A 257 -5.76 1.82 -14.73
C ASN A 257 -7.15 2.44 -14.94
N GLU A 258 -7.72 2.27 -16.14
CA GLU A 258 -9.04 2.80 -16.47
C GLU A 258 -10.16 2.28 -15.55
N GLU A 259 -10.09 1.02 -15.11
CA GLU A 259 -11.11 0.45 -14.23
C GLU A 259 -11.04 1.12 -12.85
N LEU A 260 -9.84 1.33 -12.28
CA LEU A 260 -9.71 2.10 -11.04
C LEU A 260 -10.23 3.54 -11.16
N GLN A 261 -10.00 4.20 -12.30
CA GLN A 261 -10.52 5.55 -12.53
C GLN A 261 -12.05 5.56 -12.55
N LYS A 262 -12.68 4.60 -13.26
CA LYS A 262 -14.15 4.48 -13.36
C LYS A 262 -14.81 4.19 -12.02
N LEU A 263 -14.11 3.54 -11.10
CA LEU A 263 -14.65 3.20 -9.78
C LEU A 263 -14.78 4.42 -8.84
N ASN A 264 -14.31 5.61 -9.25
CA ASN A 264 -14.38 6.86 -8.48
C ASN A 264 -13.82 6.72 -7.04
N ILE A 265 -12.70 6.01 -6.93
CA ILE A 265 -12.08 5.60 -5.65
C ILE A 265 -11.42 6.78 -4.90
N GLY A 266 -11.36 7.99 -5.50
CA GLY A 266 -10.57 9.12 -4.99
C GLY A 266 -11.30 10.45 -4.80
N SER A 267 -12.57 10.59 -5.17
CA SER A 267 -13.23 11.92 -5.13
C SER A 267 -13.51 12.46 -3.73
N SER A 268 -13.55 11.62 -2.69
CA SER A 268 -13.89 12.10 -1.35
C SER A 268 -12.94 13.18 -0.85
N VAL A 269 -11.61 13.02 -0.92
CA VAL A 269 -10.70 13.96 -0.24
C VAL A 269 -10.28 15.12 -1.13
N GLU A 270 -10.01 14.90 -2.41
CA GLU A 270 -9.65 16.00 -3.34
C GLU A 270 -10.85 16.89 -3.66
N GLU A 271 -12.08 16.36 -3.78
CA GLU A 271 -13.27 17.20 -3.89
C GLU A 271 -13.60 17.86 -2.56
N LEU A 272 -13.34 17.24 -1.40
CA LEU A 272 -13.51 17.90 -0.10
C LEU A 272 -12.50 19.02 0.12
N GLU A 273 -11.24 18.88 -0.31
CA GLU A 273 -10.23 19.94 -0.25
C GLU A 273 -10.51 21.05 -1.26
N LYS A 274 -10.96 20.71 -2.47
CA LYS A 274 -11.35 21.68 -3.49
C LYS A 274 -12.66 22.38 -3.13
N ALA A 275 -13.59 21.67 -2.47
CA ALA A 275 -14.82 22.23 -1.87
C ALA A 275 -14.50 23.08 -0.63
N ALA A 276 -13.51 22.71 0.19
CA ALA A 276 -13.06 23.50 1.33
C ALA A 276 -12.35 24.79 0.87
N LYS A 277 -11.45 24.70 -0.12
CA LYS A 277 -10.80 25.88 -0.72
C LYS A 277 -11.78 26.79 -1.44
N SER A 278 -12.75 26.24 -2.17
CA SER A 278 -13.82 27.06 -2.79
C SER A 278 -14.80 27.65 -1.77
N ARG A 279 -15.01 26.99 -0.61
CA ARG A 279 -15.73 27.54 0.55
C ARG A 279 -14.95 28.65 1.27
N GLU A 280 -13.63 28.56 1.37
CA GLU A 280 -12.78 29.63 1.90
C GLU A 280 -12.75 30.84 0.96
N ILE A 281 -12.68 30.62 -0.37
CA ILE A 281 -12.75 31.69 -1.37
C ILE A 281 -14.13 32.38 -1.35
N THR A 282 -15.22 31.63 -1.22
CA THR A 282 -16.58 32.22 -1.12
C THR A 282 -16.81 32.94 0.21
N LYS A 283 -16.20 32.51 1.33
CA LYS A 283 -16.20 33.27 2.59
C LYS A 283 -15.50 34.63 2.43
N SER A 284 -14.31 34.67 1.84
CA SER A 284 -13.59 35.93 1.63
C SER A 284 -14.35 36.93 0.74
N LYS A 285 -15.07 36.42 -0.28
CA LYS A 285 -15.93 37.24 -1.15
C LYS A 285 -17.21 37.72 -0.47
N SER A 286 -17.71 36.98 0.52
CA SER A 286 -18.90 37.36 1.31
C SER A 286 -18.55 38.46 2.31
N ASP A 287 -17.36 38.41 2.91
CA ASP A 287 -16.88 39.41 3.86
C ASP A 287 -16.54 40.76 3.19
N GLU A 288 -16.12 40.73 1.92
CA GLU A 288 -15.90 41.93 1.09
C GLU A 288 -17.22 42.63 0.66
N VAL A 289 -18.29 41.84 0.45
CA VAL A 289 -19.63 42.37 0.13
C VAL A 289 -20.31 42.95 1.37
N ILE A 290 -20.12 42.37 2.57
CA ILE A 290 -20.68 42.88 3.83
C ILE A 290 -20.00 44.19 4.26
N THR A 291 -18.70 44.36 4.00
CA THR A 291 -17.97 45.60 4.27
C THR A 291 -18.35 46.73 3.32
N THR A 292 -18.65 46.41 2.06
CA THR A 292 -19.17 47.38 1.08
C THR A 292 -20.63 47.80 1.34
N ALA A 293 -21.47 46.88 1.85
CA ALA A 293 -22.85 47.21 2.21
C ALA A 293 -22.94 48.14 3.45
N LYS A 294 -22.05 47.94 4.45
CA LYS A 294 -21.97 48.81 5.63
C LYS A 294 -21.50 50.23 5.30
N SER A 295 -20.59 50.41 4.35
CA SER A 295 -20.13 51.75 3.94
C SER A 295 -21.19 52.54 3.13
N ILE A 296 -22.17 51.86 2.53
CA ILE A 296 -23.28 52.51 1.82
C ILE A 296 -24.38 52.97 2.78
N GLU A 297 -24.67 52.24 3.86
CA GLU A 297 -25.70 52.64 4.84
C GLU A 297 -25.27 53.85 5.69
N ASP A 298 -23.99 53.96 6.09
CA ASP A 298 -23.48 55.09 6.85
C ASP A 298 -23.43 56.41 6.05
N SER A 299 -23.48 56.34 4.72
CA SER A 299 -23.53 57.52 3.84
C SER A 299 -24.94 58.12 3.68
N LYS A 300 -25.98 57.43 4.16
CA LYS A 300 -27.38 57.81 3.90
C LYS A 300 -28.01 58.72 4.96
N TYR A 301 -27.36 58.92 6.11
CA TYR A 301 -27.90 59.73 7.21
C TYR A 301 -26.85 60.52 8.00
N ILE A 302 -26.29 61.60 7.45
CA ILE A 302 -25.94 62.80 8.23
C ILE A 302 -26.28 64.09 7.45
N LYS A 303 -27.37 64.72 7.92
CA LYS A 303 -27.74 66.16 7.97
C LYS A 303 -28.02 66.93 6.67
N LYS A 304 -29.31 67.02 6.33
CA LYS A 304 -29.88 68.22 5.70
C LYS A 304 -30.42 69.12 6.81
N ASP A 305 -29.72 70.22 7.05
CA ASP A 305 -30.14 71.33 7.91
C ASP A 305 -31.51 71.84 7.47
N VAL A 306 -32.45 71.97 8.42
CA VAL A 306 -33.65 72.79 8.22
C VAL A 306 -33.83 73.66 9.46
N GLN A 307 -33.34 74.89 9.33
CA GLN A 307 -33.73 75.99 10.20
C GLN A 307 -35.23 76.22 10.12
N LYS A 308 -35.79 76.62 11.27
CA LYS A 308 -37.14 77.13 11.48
C LYS A 308 -37.60 78.02 10.32
N ASP A 309 -38.66 77.58 9.64
CA ASP A 309 -39.62 78.51 9.04
C ASP A 309 -41.00 78.27 9.64
N SER A 310 -41.56 79.35 10.16
CA SER A 310 -42.82 79.40 10.89
C SER A 310 -44.02 79.33 9.96
N LEU A 311 -44.95 78.41 10.19
CA LEU A 311 -46.31 78.48 9.65
C LEU A 311 -47.32 78.56 10.79
N LYS A 312 -47.98 79.72 10.84
CA LYS A 312 -49.05 80.09 11.76
C LYS A 312 -50.36 79.35 11.41
N LEU A 313 -51.28 79.45 12.39
CA LEU A 313 -52.75 79.32 12.35
C LEU A 313 -53.27 77.93 12.75
N ALA A 314 -54.30 77.78 13.58
CA ALA A 314 -55.07 78.69 14.44
C ALA A 314 -55.70 77.83 15.57
N PRO A 315 -56.03 78.39 16.75
CA PRO A 315 -56.54 77.61 17.86
C PRO A 315 -58.04 77.42 17.76
N LYS A 316 -58.55 76.26 18.19
CA LYS A 316 -59.84 76.15 18.88
C LYS A 316 -59.97 74.83 19.67
N GLU A 317 -60.18 75.02 20.97
CA GLU A 317 -61.09 74.29 21.87
C GLU A 317 -60.77 72.79 22.05
N SER A 318 -60.04 72.42 23.12
CA SER A 318 -60.56 72.09 24.47
C SER A 318 -61.69 71.07 24.45
N PHE A 319 -61.49 69.93 25.10
CA PHE A 319 -62.44 69.18 25.95
C PHE A 319 -61.67 67.92 26.36
N ASP A 320 -60.89 68.00 27.43
CA ASP A 320 -61.28 67.69 28.81
C ASP A 320 -61.38 66.19 29.08
N LYS A 321 -60.91 65.88 30.29
CA LYS A 321 -60.70 64.61 30.96
C LYS A 321 -62.03 63.82 30.96
N THR A 322 -62.07 62.50 31.16
CA THR A 322 -61.72 61.79 32.39
C THR A 322 -62.23 60.36 32.18
N LYS A 323 -61.49 59.33 32.60
CA LYS A 323 -61.84 58.49 33.76
C LYS A 323 -60.72 57.50 34.05
#